data_AF-A0A534WKW9-F1
#
_entry.id   AF-A0A534WKW9-F1
#
_cell.length_a   1.000
_cell.length_b   1.000
_cell.length_c   1.000
_cell.angle_alpha   90.00
_cell.angle_beta   90.00
_cell.angle_gamma   90.00
#
_symmetry.space_group_name_H-M   'P 1'
#
loop_
_entity.id
_entity.type
_entity.pdbx_description
1 polymer ?
#
loop_
_entity_poly.entity_id
_entity_poly.type
_entity_poly.pdbx_seq_one_letter_code
_entity_poly.pdbx_strand_id
1 'polypeptide(L)'
;TWAPASRAQQAHQKTYRTAEEAAQALFLAVQAGDEPGVSQILGGGSGLFSVGDKDQDDLDRQTFLDKYRQMHRLAREPDGTILYLGAENWPFPL
;
A
#
# COMPACT_ATOMS: atom_id res chain seq x y z
N THR A 1 40.33 -1.98 3.54
CA THR A 1 39.21 -1.12 3.11
C THR A 1 38.83 -1.49 1.70
N TRP A 2 37.69 -2.16 1.49
CA TRP A 2 37.08 -2.36 0.16
C TRP A 2 35.65 -2.89 0.29
N ALA A 3 34.67 -2.13 -0.18
CA ALA A 3 33.41 -2.61 -0.77
C ALA A 3 33.39 -2.05 -2.19
N PRO A 4 32.89 -2.79 -3.21
CA PRO A 4 31.50 -2.54 -3.57
C PRO A 4 30.73 -3.71 -4.23
N ALA A 5 29.41 -3.46 -4.30
CA ALA A 5 28.42 -3.90 -5.28
C ALA A 5 28.09 -5.40 -5.40
N SER A 6 26.83 -5.76 -5.10
CA SER A 6 25.86 -6.23 -6.11
C SER A 6 24.63 -6.89 -5.48
N ARG A 7 23.46 -6.25 -5.63
CA ARG A 7 22.24 -6.90 -6.15
C ARG A 7 21.16 -5.86 -6.50
N ALA A 8 21.34 -5.23 -7.65
CA ALA A 8 20.21 -4.80 -8.45
C ALA A 8 19.68 -6.04 -9.19
N GLN A 9 18.68 -6.72 -8.63
CA GLN A 9 17.76 -7.60 -9.37
C GLN A 9 16.63 -8.07 -8.43
N GLN A 10 15.60 -7.26 -8.24
CA GLN A 10 14.24 -7.73 -7.95
C GLN A 10 13.24 -6.91 -8.76
N ALA A 11 13.41 -6.97 -10.08
CA ALA A 11 12.34 -6.66 -11.01
C ALA A 11 11.47 -7.91 -11.11
N HIS A 12 10.36 -7.97 -10.35
CA HIS A 12 9.10 -8.69 -10.64
C HIS A 12 8.18 -8.80 -9.41
N GLN A 13 8.63 -8.41 -8.23
CA GLN A 13 7.77 -7.94 -7.15
C GLN A 13 8.23 -6.52 -6.87
N LYS A 14 7.33 -5.53 -6.74
CA LYS A 14 7.74 -4.23 -6.17
C LYS A 14 8.00 -4.46 -4.68
N THR A 15 9.13 -5.09 -4.36
CA THR A 15 9.67 -5.14 -3.00
C THR A 15 10.17 -3.74 -2.69
N TYR A 16 9.30 -2.94 -2.08
CA TYR A 16 9.64 -1.64 -1.57
C TYR A 16 10.73 -1.79 -0.50
N ARG A 17 11.74 -0.91 -0.50
CA ARG A 17 12.83 -1.03 0.49
C ARG A 17 12.35 -0.70 1.90
N THR A 18 11.29 0.08 2.00
CA THR A 18 10.61 0.41 3.25
C THR A 18 9.10 0.30 3.09
N ALA A 19 8.41 0.13 4.21
CA ALA A 19 6.96 0.16 4.22
C ALA A 19 6.40 1.56 3.91
N GLU A 20 7.19 2.62 4.13
CA GLU A 20 6.85 3.99 3.74
C GLU A 20 6.74 4.13 2.22
N GLU A 21 7.70 3.58 1.48
CA GLU A 21 7.62 3.54 0.02
C GLU A 21 6.41 2.73 -0.47
N ALA A 22 6.09 1.61 0.19
CA ALA A 22 4.92 0.81 -0.14
C ALA A 22 3.61 1.57 0.12
N ALA A 23 3.49 2.23 1.27
CA ALA A 23 2.33 3.04 1.63
C ALA A 23 2.14 4.22 0.68
N GLN A 24 3.22 4.91 0.32
CA GLN A 24 3.18 6.01 -0.62
C GLN A 24 2.80 5.54 -2.03
N ALA A 25 3.37 4.42 -2.49
CA ALA A 25 3.02 3.85 -3.78
C ALA A 25 1.57 3.36 -3.81
N LEU A 26 1.07 2.80 -2.70
CA LEU A 26 -0.33 2.41 -2.55
C LEU A 26 -1.22 3.65 -2.66
N PHE A 27 -0.90 4.71 -1.92
CA PHE A 27 -1.63 5.97 -1.99
C PHE A 27 -1.67 6.54 -3.41
N LEU A 28 -0.57 6.50 -4.15
CA LEU A 28 -0.52 6.96 -5.54
C LEU A 28 -1.35 6.07 -6.48
N ALA A 29 -1.28 4.74 -6.34
CA ALA A 29 -2.06 3.81 -7.14
C ALA A 29 -3.56 3.98 -6.89
N VAL A 30 -3.96 4.06 -5.61
CA VAL A 30 -5.34 4.35 -5.19
C VAL A 30 -5.78 5.72 -5.72
N GLN A 31 -4.94 6.74 -5.67
CA GLN A 31 -5.28 8.06 -6.22
C GLN A 31 -5.48 8.03 -7.74
N ALA A 32 -4.65 7.28 -8.45
CA ALA A 32 -4.72 7.14 -9.91
C ALA A 32 -5.85 6.21 -10.38
N GLY A 33 -6.51 5.47 -9.47
CA GLY A 33 -7.43 4.40 -9.84
C GLY A 33 -6.73 3.22 -10.51
N ASP A 34 -5.44 3.02 -10.24
CA ASP A 34 -4.63 1.93 -10.78
C ASP A 34 -4.85 0.65 -9.95
N GLU A 35 -6.00 0.02 -10.14
CA GLU A 35 -6.35 -1.27 -9.52
C GLU A 35 -5.24 -2.33 -9.65
N PRO A 36 -4.65 -2.60 -10.84
CA PRO A 36 -3.58 -3.58 -10.94
C PRO A 36 -2.33 -3.13 -10.18
N GLY A 37 -2.03 -1.83 -10.14
CA GLY A 37 -0.99 -1.27 -9.29
C GLY A 37 -1.21 -1.56 -7.81
N VAL A 38 -2.43 -1.37 -7.30
CA VAL A 38 -2.79 -1.70 -5.91
C VAL A 38 -2.63 -3.20 -5.65
N SER A 39 -3.17 -4.08 -6.50
CA SER A 39 -3.04 -5.54 -6.32
C SER A 39 -1.58 -6.01 -6.32
N GLN A 40 -0.71 -5.39 -7.12
CA GLN A 40 0.72 -5.67 -7.15
C GLN A 40 1.44 -5.24 -5.87
N ILE A 41 0.98 -4.15 -5.24
CA ILE A 41 1.55 -3.64 -3.99
C ILE A 41 1.16 -4.53 -2.81
N LEU A 42 -0.11 -4.95 -2.75
CA LEU A 42 -0.64 -5.80 -1.69
C LEU A 42 -0.34 -7.30 -1.89
N GLY A 43 0.45 -7.65 -2.91
CA GLY A 43 0.85 -9.03 -3.16
C GLY A 43 -0.28 -9.99 -3.55
N GLY A 44 -1.39 -9.49 -4.11
CA GLY A 44 -2.52 -10.29 -4.57
C GLY A 44 -3.79 -10.21 -3.72
N GLY A 45 -3.79 -9.45 -2.61
CA GLY A 45 -4.96 -9.19 -1.78
C GLY A 45 -5.61 -7.85 -2.06
N SER A 46 -6.30 -7.68 -3.19
CA SER A 46 -7.12 -6.49 -3.46
C SER A 46 -8.54 -6.67 -2.89
N GLY A 47 -8.64 -6.77 -1.55
CA GLY A 47 -9.95 -6.86 -0.89
C GLY A 47 -10.72 -5.53 -0.84
N LEU A 48 -10.05 -4.40 -1.08
CA LEU A 48 -10.65 -3.06 -1.04
C LEU A 48 -11.49 -2.69 -2.26
N PHE A 49 -11.24 -3.30 -3.42
CA PHE A 49 -11.78 -2.86 -4.73
C PHE A 49 -12.45 -4.00 -5.49
N SER A 50 -12.82 -5.09 -4.80
CA SER A 50 -13.23 -6.32 -5.46
C SER A 50 -14.55 -6.85 -4.91
N VAL A 51 -15.53 -5.96 -4.79
CA VAL A 51 -16.94 -6.34 -4.55
C VAL A 51 -17.79 -6.23 -5.82
N GLY A 52 -17.22 -5.78 -6.94
CA GLY A 52 -17.89 -5.76 -8.25
C GLY A 52 -18.91 -4.64 -8.41
N ASP A 53 -18.96 -3.71 -7.46
CA ASP A 53 -19.80 -2.52 -7.49
C ASP A 53 -18.89 -1.29 -7.57
N LYS A 54 -18.85 -0.67 -8.76
CA LYS A 54 -17.97 0.46 -9.05
C LYS A 54 -18.20 1.66 -8.13
N ASP A 55 -19.44 1.90 -7.73
CA ASP A 55 -19.78 3.01 -6.85
C ASP A 55 -19.24 2.77 -5.43
N GLN A 56 -19.30 1.53 -4.94
CA GLN A 56 -18.65 1.16 -3.67
C GLN A 56 -17.12 1.23 -3.79
N ASP A 57 -16.53 0.67 -4.85
CA ASP A 57 -15.08 0.70 -5.05
C ASP A 57 -14.55 2.16 -5.09
N ASP A 58 -15.30 3.09 -5.71
CA ASP A 58 -14.99 4.52 -5.75
C ASP A 58 -15.11 5.20 -4.37
N LEU A 59 -16.11 4.83 -3.56
CA LEU A 59 -16.29 5.33 -2.19
C LEU A 59 -15.21 4.81 -1.24
N ASP A 60 -14.87 3.54 -1.32
CA ASP A 60 -13.79 2.92 -0.54
C ASP A 60 -12.45 3.57 -0.89
N ARG A 61 -12.20 3.83 -2.17
CA ARG A 61 -11.02 4.56 -2.65
C ARG A 61 -10.93 5.95 -2.03
N GLN A 62 -12.01 6.72 -2.09
CA GLN A 62 -12.05 8.07 -1.53
C GLN A 62 -11.87 8.06 -0.01
N THR A 63 -12.53 7.12 0.68
CA THR A 63 -12.42 6.94 2.12
C THR A 63 -10.99 6.61 2.54
N PHE A 64 -10.31 5.71 1.81
CA PHE A 64 -8.90 5.40 2.04
C PHE A 64 -8.03 6.64 1.87
N LEU A 65 -8.20 7.39 0.77
CA LEU A 65 -7.41 8.58 0.48
C LEU A 65 -7.61 9.67 1.54
N ASP A 66 -8.85 9.87 2.00
CA ASP A 66 -9.19 10.83 3.03
C ASP A 66 -8.53 10.45 4.37
N LYS A 67 -8.69 9.19 4.80
CA LYS A 67 -8.07 8.70 6.05
C LYS A 67 -6.55 8.74 5.98
N TYR A 68 -5.94 8.36 4.85
CA TYR A 68 -4.50 8.44 4.65
C TYR A 68 -3.98 9.88 4.79
N ARG A 69 -4.71 10.85 4.22
CA ARG A 69 -4.37 12.28 4.32
C ARG A 69 -4.59 12.84 5.73
N GLN A 70 -5.63 12.37 6.41
CA GLN A 70 -5.93 12.77 7.79
C GLN A 70 -4.81 12.34 8.74
N MET A 71 -4.43 11.06 8.69
CA MET A 71 -3.32 10.49 9.44
C MET A 71 -2.91 9.17 8.81
N HIS A 72 -1.61 8.92 8.66
CA HIS A 72 -1.11 7.58 8.38
C HIS A 72 0.10 7.29 9.25
N ARG A 73 0.18 6.05 9.73
CA ARG A 73 1.32 5.56 10.50
C ARG A 73 1.65 4.15 10.10
N LEU A 74 2.94 3.87 9.99
CA LEU A 74 3.41 2.52 9.73
C LEU A 74 3.89 1.86 11.02
N ALA A 75 3.46 0.63 11.23
CA ALA A 75 3.88 -0.22 12.32
C ALA A 75 4.44 -1.52 11.75
N ARG A 76 5.70 -1.81 12.08
CA ARG A 76 6.31 -3.08 11.75
C ARG A 76 5.93 -4.09 12.83
N GLU A 77 5.18 -5.11 12.43
CA GLU A 77 4.82 -6.25 13.25
C GLU A 77 5.69 -7.47 12.90
N PRO A 78 5.74 -8.52 13.74
CA PRO A 78 6.46 -9.75 13.42
C PRO A 78 5.93 -10.44 12.16
N ASP A 79 4.63 -10.30 11.89
CA ASP A 79 3.91 -10.95 10.78
C ASP A 79 3.90 -10.12 9.49
N GLY A 80 4.31 -8.84 9.53
CA GLY A 80 4.23 -7.96 8.37
C GLY A 80 4.28 -6.47 8.74
N THR A 81 3.97 -5.59 7.80
CA THR A 81 3.80 -4.17 8.11
C THR A 81 2.34 -3.79 8.07
N ILE A 82 1.86 -3.12 9.11
CA ILE A 82 0.52 -2.56 9.16
C ILE A 82 0.59 -1.04 8.95
N LEU A 83 -0.23 -0.57 8.02
CA LEU A 83 -0.52 0.84 7.79
C LEU A 83 -1.78 1.22 8.57
N TYR A 84 -1.64 2.04 9.59
CA TYR A 84 -2.75 2.62 10.32
C TYR A 84 -3.20 3.91 9.65
N LEU A 85 -4.51 4.02 9.39
CA LEU A 85 -5.13 5.15 8.67
C LEU A 85 -6.14 5.89 9.54
N GLY A 86 -6.20 7.21 9.37
CA GLY A 86 -7.16 8.08 10.03
C GLY A 86 -6.98 8.19 11.55
N ALA A 87 -7.82 9.02 12.18
CA ALA A 87 -7.79 9.22 13.63
C ALA A 87 -8.15 7.95 14.42
N GLU A 88 -8.89 7.03 13.80
CA GLU A 88 -9.28 5.75 14.40
C GLU A 88 -8.17 4.68 14.39
N ASN A 89 -7.02 4.95 13.76
CA ASN A 89 -5.96 3.97 13.52
C ASN A 89 -6.52 2.69 12.88
N TRP A 90 -7.21 2.82 11.76
CA TRP A 90 -7.72 1.66 11.03
C TRP A 90 -6.53 0.82 10.53
N PRO A 91 -6.37 -0.44 10.96
CA PRO A 91 -5.30 -1.31 10.46
C PRO A 91 -5.52 -1.68 9.00
N PHE A 92 -4.51 -1.43 8.18
CA PHE A 92 -4.47 -1.81 6.78
C PHE A 92 -3.20 -2.63 6.49
N PRO A 93 -3.29 -3.90 6.09
CA PRO A 93 -2.12 -4.73 5.85
C PRO A 93 -1.38 -4.28 4.57
N LEU A 94 -0.06 -4.14 4.66
CA LEU A 94 0.87 -3.85 3.54
C LEU A 94 1.84 -5.00 3.29
#